data_AF-A0A6T7E705-F1
#
_entry.id   AF-A0A6T7E705-F1
#
_cell.length_a   1.000
_cell.length_b   1.000
_cell.length_c   1.000
_cell.angle_alpha   90.00
_cell.angle_beta   90.00
_cell.angle_gamma   90.00
#
_symmetry.space_group_name_H-M   'P 1'
#
loop_
_entity.id
_entity.type
_entity.pdbx_description
1 polymer ?
#
loop_
_entity_poly.entity_id
_entity_poly.type
_entity_poly.pdbx_seq_one_letter_code
_entity_poly.pdbx_strand_id
1 'polypeptide(L)'
;GPNPLREVLFGELEVDSMPRRGLKWVFTIVPSGFEYADAVRIAVLSALQHTSLVPVCIYSGEPNSLTRWLEDHGVRMLRYTPSWKEQLFEGMRRAWTLGWSKTSSPLYAQPEKMLATWLRLDVATLGFVDTYVLYADVDIMFRANIGVSDFPRPLPRYFTMGTEVFNTPPSNTLGNAGVMLMNIEGLRRTHSKFLSWVFSGSNLENGLNFGKFGPGDQGAFNKFYDGQFDVKSWPMFNWKPYWGLYPEASIIHFHGPKPIDYLRYIHNSSYMATVPLFKALLQACSQLEFASPLVSSTRISFSNSPKGIAGVGCFRYVAEYLGWRMKLSAELPLDYGGDPAAAEFTAQLDRLVALPMPSVPTPSICVRFISGTGCTHTETRVVAPPNVRDPKYPALDHTLQTCKALETVKERKSHKNKWSGCIKRVDEAKLVQTKQIEISAS
;
A
#
# COMPACT_ATOMS: atom_id res chain seq x y z
N GLY A 1 7.01 44.86 0.25
CA GLY A 1 6.86 45.08 1.69
C GLY A 1 6.14 43.89 2.30
N PRO A 2 6.39 43.55 3.57
CA PRO A 2 5.70 42.44 4.23
C PRO A 2 4.18 42.72 4.27
N ASN A 3 3.40 41.66 4.13
CA ASN A 3 1.94 41.72 4.00
C ASN A 3 1.31 41.89 5.40
N PRO A 4 0.68 43.05 5.72
CA PRO A 4 0.24 43.39 7.07
C PRO A 4 -0.85 42.45 7.63
N LEU A 5 -1.52 41.67 6.78
CA LEU A 5 -2.51 40.67 7.22
C LEU A 5 -1.89 39.46 7.92
N ARG A 6 -0.60 39.18 7.71
CA ARG A 6 0.06 37.99 8.29
C ARG A 6 0.48 38.20 9.74
N GLU A 7 0.92 39.40 10.09
CA GLU A 7 1.32 39.76 11.47
C GLU A 7 0.11 39.87 12.40
N VAL A 8 -1.01 40.40 11.90
CA VAL A 8 -2.24 40.59 12.69
C VAL A 8 -2.93 39.25 13.01
N LEU A 9 -2.83 38.24 12.14
CA LEU A 9 -3.53 36.96 12.34
C LEU A 9 -2.74 35.93 13.14
N PHE A 10 -1.41 36.02 13.17
CA PHE A 10 -0.57 34.94 13.70
C PHE A 10 0.44 35.40 14.77
N GLY A 11 0.58 36.70 15.03
CA GLY A 11 1.66 37.22 15.89
C GLY A 11 3.04 36.82 15.36
N GLU A 12 4.11 37.33 15.98
CA GLU A 12 5.48 36.87 15.73
C GLU A 12 5.71 35.46 16.33
N LEU A 13 4.86 34.48 15.99
CA LEU A 13 5.17 33.09 16.25
C LEU A 13 6.22 32.67 15.23
N GLU A 14 7.44 32.43 15.71
CA GLU A 14 8.51 31.79 14.96
C GLU A 14 7.92 30.64 14.14
N VAL A 15 8.09 30.68 12.82
CA VAL A 15 7.51 29.71 11.88
C VAL A 15 7.93 28.27 12.20
N ASP A 16 9.02 28.09 12.94
CA ASP A 16 9.53 26.79 13.44
C ASP A 16 8.84 26.28 14.72
N SER A 17 8.04 27.10 15.41
CA SER A 17 7.32 26.74 16.63
C SER A 17 5.88 26.29 16.40
N MET A 18 5.32 26.50 15.19
CA MET A 18 4.02 25.93 14.85
C MET A 18 4.17 24.41 14.71
N PRO A 19 3.35 23.60 15.42
CA PRO A 19 3.34 22.16 15.21
C PRO A 19 3.20 21.88 13.72
N ARG A 20 4.20 21.23 13.11
CA ARG A 20 4.09 20.79 11.72
C ARG A 20 2.81 19.96 11.64
N ARG A 21 1.79 20.49 10.97
CA ARG A 21 0.52 19.78 10.80
C ARG A 21 0.84 18.49 10.06
N GLY A 22 0.66 17.35 10.73
CA GLY A 22 0.88 16.04 10.14
C GLY A 22 0.05 15.88 8.87
N LEU A 23 0.57 15.11 7.90
CA LEU A 23 -0.16 14.78 6.69
C LEU A 23 -1.47 14.08 7.09
N LYS A 24 -2.60 14.58 6.60
CA LYS A 24 -3.89 13.96 6.86
C LYS A 24 -4.02 12.70 6.01
N TRP A 25 -4.36 11.60 6.66
CA TRP A 25 -4.87 10.42 5.99
C TRP A 25 -6.39 10.47 5.99
N VAL A 26 -6.96 10.59 4.80
CA VAL A 26 -8.41 10.67 4.57
C VAL A 26 -8.89 9.31 4.07
N PHE A 27 -9.93 8.78 4.69
CA PHE A 27 -10.59 7.55 4.25
C PHE A 27 -12.11 7.71 4.35
N THR A 28 -12.85 6.85 3.66
CA THR A 28 -14.31 6.96 3.54
C THR A 28 -14.97 5.68 4.02
N ILE A 29 -16.03 5.83 4.84
CA ILE A 29 -16.83 4.69 5.32
C ILE A 29 -18.33 5.01 5.29
N VAL A 30 -19.12 3.94 5.32
CA VAL A 30 -20.58 3.93 5.47
C VAL A 30 -20.94 2.91 6.55
N PRO A 31 -22.16 2.89 7.11
CA PRO A 31 -22.63 1.74 7.89
C PRO A 31 -22.46 0.44 7.09
N SER A 32 -21.77 -0.56 7.65
CA SER A 32 -21.48 -1.83 6.96
C SER A 32 -21.29 -2.97 7.96
N GLY A 33 -21.18 -4.20 7.44
CA GLY A 33 -20.94 -5.41 8.25
C GLY A 33 -19.56 -5.49 8.91
N PHE A 34 -19.39 -6.50 9.76
CA PHE A 34 -18.27 -6.64 10.71
C PHE A 34 -16.89 -6.82 10.07
N GLU A 35 -16.78 -7.58 8.98
CA GLU A 35 -15.49 -7.78 8.29
C GLU A 35 -14.86 -6.45 7.85
N TYR A 36 -15.72 -5.52 7.41
CA TYR A 36 -15.30 -4.17 7.03
C TYR A 36 -14.91 -3.32 8.24
N ALA A 37 -15.63 -3.45 9.37
CA ALA A 37 -15.29 -2.76 10.60
C ALA A 37 -13.90 -3.18 11.13
N ASP A 38 -13.53 -4.46 11.03
CA ASP A 38 -12.21 -4.93 11.44
C ASP A 38 -11.10 -4.38 10.54
N ALA A 39 -11.31 -4.33 9.22
CA ALA A 39 -10.36 -3.72 8.29
C ALA A 39 -10.13 -2.24 8.64
N VAL A 40 -11.21 -1.48 8.89
CA VAL A 40 -11.14 -0.08 9.33
C VAL A 40 -10.30 0.07 10.61
N ARG A 41 -10.57 -0.76 11.63
CA ARG A 41 -9.83 -0.70 12.90
C ARG A 41 -8.35 -1.01 12.71
N ILE A 42 -8.01 -2.04 11.93
CA ILE A 42 -6.62 -2.42 11.67
C ILE A 42 -5.88 -1.32 10.88
N ALA A 43 -6.53 -0.72 9.88
CA ALA A 43 -5.96 0.40 9.16
C ALA A 43 -5.67 1.58 10.11
N VAL A 44 -6.59 1.91 11.02
CA VAL A 44 -6.41 2.98 12.02
C VAL A 44 -5.30 2.65 13.02
N LEU A 45 -5.34 1.48 13.65
CA LEU A 45 -4.33 1.08 14.64
C LEU A 45 -2.92 1.02 14.02
N SER A 46 -2.80 0.45 12.82
CA SER A 46 -1.52 0.41 12.12
C SER A 46 -1.03 1.81 11.73
N ALA A 47 -1.92 2.73 11.33
CA ALA A 47 -1.55 4.11 11.06
C ALA A 47 -1.03 4.81 12.32
N LEU A 48 -1.75 4.69 13.44
CA LEU A 48 -1.37 5.31 14.73
C LEU A 48 -0.05 4.75 15.27
N GLN A 49 0.22 3.46 15.06
CA GLN A 49 1.47 2.85 15.52
C GLN A 49 2.67 3.18 14.62
N HIS A 50 2.48 3.22 13.30
CA HIS A 50 3.61 3.23 12.35
C HIS A 50 3.83 4.57 11.65
N THR A 51 2.96 5.56 11.85
CA THR A 51 3.02 6.82 11.11
C THR A 51 2.80 8.05 11.97
N SER A 52 3.09 9.22 11.42
CA SER A 52 2.70 10.52 11.98
C SER A 52 1.44 11.09 11.30
N LEU A 53 0.63 10.24 10.67
CA LEU A 53 -0.56 10.67 9.93
C LEU A 53 -1.66 11.10 10.90
N VAL A 54 -2.48 12.06 10.47
CA VAL A 54 -3.70 12.45 11.18
C VAL A 54 -4.90 11.79 10.50
N PRO A 55 -5.53 10.76 11.10
CA PRO A 55 -6.66 10.07 10.49
C PRO A 55 -7.92 10.95 10.47
N VAL A 56 -8.55 11.03 9.30
CA VAL A 56 -9.79 11.76 9.05
C VAL A 56 -10.74 10.84 8.28
N CYS A 57 -11.91 10.58 8.85
CA CYS A 57 -12.92 9.73 8.24
C CYS A 57 -14.04 10.60 7.64
N ILE A 58 -14.30 10.45 6.36
CA ILE A 58 -15.53 10.96 5.73
C ILE A 58 -16.60 9.88 5.86
N TYR A 59 -17.69 10.22 6.55
CA TYR A 59 -18.72 9.27 6.94
C TYR A 59 -20.10 9.66 6.41
N SER A 60 -20.75 8.73 5.71
CA SER A 60 -22.15 8.88 5.28
C SER A 60 -23.03 7.85 5.99
N GLY A 61 -23.71 8.26 7.06
CA GLY A 61 -24.68 7.43 7.77
C GLY A 61 -24.94 7.90 9.20
N GLU A 62 -25.75 7.11 9.92
CA GLU A 62 -26.06 7.35 11.32
C GLU A 62 -24.92 6.89 12.25
N PRO A 63 -24.66 7.59 13.37
CA PRO A 63 -23.68 7.13 14.36
C PRO A 63 -23.90 5.67 14.78
N ASN A 64 -22.82 4.92 14.95
CA ASN A 64 -22.85 3.53 15.40
C ASN A 64 -21.64 3.20 16.30
N SER A 65 -21.46 1.93 16.66
CA SER A 65 -20.34 1.49 17.51
C SER A 65 -18.98 1.71 16.87
N LEU A 66 -18.86 1.52 15.55
CA LEU A 66 -17.60 1.77 14.83
C LEU A 66 -17.27 3.27 14.80
N THR A 67 -18.24 4.16 14.56
CA THR A 67 -17.94 5.61 14.55
C THR A 67 -17.52 6.12 15.93
N ARG A 68 -18.15 5.62 17.01
CA ARG A 68 -17.74 5.94 18.39
C ARG A 68 -16.33 5.45 18.67
N TRP A 69 -16.05 4.20 18.31
CA TRP A 69 -14.70 3.65 18.44
C TRP A 69 -13.65 4.48 17.70
N LEU A 70 -13.96 4.95 16.48
CA LEU A 70 -13.07 5.81 15.70
C LEU A 70 -12.78 7.14 16.41
N GLU A 71 -13.82 7.80 16.91
CA GLU A 71 -13.70 9.05 17.68
C GLU A 71 -12.84 8.84 18.94
N ASP A 72 -13.07 7.76 19.67
CA ASP A 72 -12.31 7.38 20.88
C ASP A 72 -10.82 7.11 20.57
N HIS A 73 -10.50 6.72 19.33
CA HIS A 73 -9.11 6.49 18.85
C HIS A 73 -8.53 7.71 18.13
N GLY A 74 -9.11 8.90 18.31
CA GLY A 74 -8.58 10.16 17.81
C GLY A 74 -8.79 10.38 16.31
N VAL A 75 -9.67 9.61 15.66
CA VAL A 75 -10.05 9.83 14.27
C VAL A 75 -11.01 11.02 14.20
N ARG A 76 -10.72 11.95 13.29
CA ARG A 76 -11.59 13.10 13.05
C ARG A 76 -12.73 12.71 12.11
N MET A 77 -13.96 12.81 12.58
CA MET A 77 -15.13 12.46 11.78
C MET A 77 -15.68 13.66 11.00
N LEU A 78 -15.87 13.50 9.70
CA LEU A 78 -16.58 14.42 8.81
C LEU A 78 -17.86 13.74 8.33
N ARG A 79 -18.99 14.08 8.95
CA ARG A 79 -20.30 13.58 8.52
C ARG A 79 -20.71 14.28 7.24
N TYR A 80 -20.97 13.51 6.19
CA TYR A 80 -21.20 14.04 4.86
C TYR A 80 -22.21 13.20 4.09
N THR A 81 -23.18 13.87 3.46
CA THR A 81 -24.11 13.26 2.51
C THR A 81 -23.90 13.92 1.14
N PRO A 82 -23.45 13.18 0.12
CA PRO A 82 -23.17 13.76 -1.18
C PRO A 82 -24.44 14.15 -1.92
N SER A 83 -24.44 15.32 -2.56
CA SER A 83 -25.57 15.80 -3.37
C SER A 83 -25.82 14.94 -4.61
N TRP A 84 -24.81 14.23 -5.09
CA TRP A 84 -24.88 13.34 -6.26
C TRP A 84 -25.32 11.90 -5.93
N LYS A 85 -25.67 11.60 -4.68
CA LYS A 85 -26.04 10.25 -4.22
C LYS A 85 -27.08 9.57 -5.11
N GLU A 86 -28.14 10.29 -5.48
CA GLU A 86 -29.21 9.74 -6.32
C GLU A 86 -28.74 9.44 -7.75
N GLN A 87 -27.84 10.26 -8.30
CA GLN A 87 -27.24 10.02 -9.62
C GLN A 87 -26.33 8.79 -9.60
N LEU A 88 -25.60 8.56 -8.50
CA LEU A 88 -24.85 7.31 -8.31
C LEU A 88 -25.79 6.11 -8.35
N PHE A 89 -26.90 6.14 -7.60
CA PHE A 89 -27.84 5.03 -7.57
C PHE A 89 -28.59 4.82 -8.88
N GLU A 90 -28.85 5.86 -9.65
CA GLU A 90 -29.32 5.74 -11.04
C GLU A 90 -28.30 4.99 -11.91
N GLY A 91 -27.03 5.44 -11.90
CA GLY A 91 -25.96 4.78 -12.63
C GLY A 91 -25.76 3.32 -12.21
N MET A 92 -25.88 3.00 -10.92
CA MET A 92 -25.81 1.63 -10.41
C MET A 92 -26.96 0.75 -10.91
N ARG A 93 -28.21 1.26 -10.89
CA ARG A 93 -29.36 0.55 -11.44
C ARG A 93 -29.15 0.23 -12.92
N ARG A 94 -28.61 1.19 -13.68
CA ARG A 94 -28.25 0.97 -15.08
C ARG A 94 -27.14 -0.08 -15.24
N ALA A 95 -26.10 -0.01 -14.42
CA ALA A 95 -25.01 -0.98 -14.42
C ALA A 95 -25.49 -2.41 -14.16
N TRP A 96 -26.48 -2.57 -13.28
CA TRP A 96 -27.13 -3.85 -13.01
C TRP A 96 -27.84 -4.38 -14.26
N THR A 97 -28.64 -3.54 -14.94
CA THR A 97 -29.32 -3.92 -16.19
C THR A 97 -28.34 -4.33 -17.29
N LEU A 98 -27.16 -3.70 -17.33
CA LEU A 98 -26.08 -4.03 -18.28
C LEU A 98 -25.25 -5.26 -17.87
N GLY A 99 -25.46 -5.81 -16.67
CA GLY A 99 -24.72 -6.98 -16.17
C GLY A 99 -23.31 -6.66 -15.66
N TRP A 100 -22.97 -5.39 -15.42
CA TRP A 100 -21.63 -4.97 -14.95
C TRP A 100 -21.26 -5.53 -13.59
N SER A 101 -22.23 -5.89 -12.76
CA SER A 101 -22.00 -6.58 -11.48
C SER A 101 -21.32 -7.95 -11.65
N LYS A 102 -21.50 -8.60 -12.81
CA LYS A 102 -20.95 -9.92 -13.12
C LYS A 102 -19.69 -9.85 -13.97
N THR A 103 -19.61 -8.88 -14.88
CA THR A 103 -18.57 -8.83 -15.91
C THR A 103 -17.49 -7.78 -15.67
N SER A 104 -17.76 -6.77 -14.83
CA SER A 104 -16.85 -5.63 -14.63
C SER A 104 -16.41 -5.46 -13.18
N SER A 105 -17.35 -5.35 -12.24
CA SER A 105 -17.01 -5.21 -10.81
C SER A 105 -18.16 -5.66 -9.91
N PRO A 106 -17.89 -6.46 -8.87
CA PRO A 106 -18.90 -6.85 -7.90
C PRO A 106 -19.45 -5.67 -7.07
N LEU A 107 -18.81 -4.49 -7.11
CA LEU A 107 -19.30 -3.29 -6.43
C LEU A 107 -20.64 -2.78 -6.98
N TYR A 108 -20.95 -3.03 -8.25
CA TYR A 108 -22.24 -2.62 -8.82
C TYR A 108 -23.44 -3.34 -8.17
N ALA A 109 -23.22 -4.44 -7.45
CA ALA A 109 -24.25 -5.13 -6.67
C ALA A 109 -24.26 -4.73 -5.19
N GLN A 110 -23.44 -3.76 -4.76
CA GLN A 110 -23.25 -3.38 -3.36
C GLN A 110 -23.38 -1.85 -3.18
N PRO A 111 -24.62 -1.32 -3.13
CA PRO A 111 -24.90 0.12 -3.07
C PRO A 111 -24.14 0.88 -1.99
N GLU A 112 -24.05 0.30 -0.79
CA GLU A 112 -23.37 0.92 0.34
C GLU A 112 -21.86 1.00 0.10
N LYS A 113 -21.25 -0.09 -0.38
CA LYS A 113 -19.81 -0.09 -0.68
C LYS A 113 -19.48 0.83 -1.85
N MET A 114 -20.36 0.89 -2.86
CA MET A 114 -20.21 1.84 -3.96
C MET A 114 -20.30 3.28 -3.44
N LEU A 115 -21.28 3.61 -2.60
CA LEU A 115 -21.36 4.92 -1.98
C LEU A 115 -20.06 5.24 -1.20
N ALA A 116 -19.56 4.29 -0.41
CA ALA A 116 -18.34 4.47 0.37
C ALA A 116 -17.12 4.81 -0.50
N THR A 117 -16.90 4.12 -1.62
CA THR A 117 -15.75 4.45 -2.49
C THR A 117 -15.95 5.80 -3.16
N TRP A 118 -17.17 6.15 -3.54
CA TRP A 118 -17.46 7.38 -4.26
C TRP A 118 -17.40 8.66 -3.40
N LEU A 119 -17.51 8.56 -2.07
CA LEU A 119 -17.32 9.73 -1.20
C LEU A 119 -15.96 10.43 -1.42
N ARG A 120 -14.96 9.72 -1.95
CA ARG A 120 -13.63 10.29 -2.26
C ARG A 120 -13.66 11.38 -3.34
N LEU A 121 -14.71 11.42 -4.16
CA LEU A 121 -14.89 12.43 -5.21
C LEU A 121 -14.94 13.87 -4.63
N ASP A 122 -15.42 14.01 -3.39
CA ASP A 122 -15.63 15.31 -2.75
C ASP A 122 -14.53 15.70 -1.76
N VAL A 123 -13.48 14.89 -1.58
CA VAL A 123 -12.40 15.17 -0.60
C VAL A 123 -11.87 16.61 -0.74
N ALA A 124 -11.72 17.11 -1.96
CA ALA A 124 -11.20 18.46 -2.21
C ALA A 124 -12.14 19.63 -1.80
N THR A 125 -13.44 19.36 -1.64
CA THR A 125 -14.47 20.38 -1.33
C THR A 125 -14.92 20.38 0.13
N LEU A 126 -14.50 19.38 0.92
CA LEU A 126 -14.88 19.23 2.33
C LEU A 126 -14.05 20.08 3.31
N GLY A 127 -13.61 21.26 2.89
CA GLY A 127 -12.97 22.25 3.78
C GLY A 127 -11.53 21.95 4.20
N PHE A 128 -10.84 20.99 3.59
CA PHE A 128 -9.42 20.78 3.82
C PHE A 128 -8.60 22.00 3.36
N VAL A 129 -7.78 22.53 4.27
CA VAL A 129 -6.90 23.69 4.04
C VAL A 129 -5.46 23.28 3.71
N ASP A 130 -5.15 21.99 3.78
CA ASP A 130 -3.85 21.43 3.44
C ASP A 130 -3.65 21.45 1.94
N THR A 131 -2.41 21.64 1.47
CA THR A 131 -2.09 21.52 0.04
C THR A 131 -2.29 20.09 -0.44
N TYR A 132 -1.89 19.11 0.39
CA TYR A 132 -1.96 17.70 0.07
C TYR A 132 -2.62 16.91 1.21
N VAL A 133 -3.37 15.89 0.83
CA VAL A 133 -3.82 14.82 1.73
C VAL A 133 -3.47 13.47 1.12
N LEU A 134 -3.23 12.48 1.98
CA LEU A 134 -3.16 11.09 1.58
C LEU A 134 -4.57 10.52 1.67
N TYR A 135 -5.19 10.22 0.53
CA TYR A 135 -6.37 9.36 0.53
C TYR A 135 -5.92 7.90 0.50
N ALA A 136 -6.52 7.05 1.33
CA ALA A 136 -6.39 5.62 1.16
C ALA A 136 -7.64 4.87 1.61
N ASP A 137 -7.92 3.73 0.96
CA ASP A 137 -8.96 2.79 1.35
C ASP A 137 -8.70 2.22 2.76
N VAL A 138 -9.68 1.52 3.32
CA VAL A 138 -9.60 0.98 4.69
C VAL A 138 -9.20 -0.50 4.73
N ASP A 139 -9.12 -1.15 3.58
CA ASP A 139 -8.56 -2.50 3.41
C ASP A 139 -7.04 -2.44 3.22
N ILE A 140 -6.39 -1.64 4.05
CA ILE A 140 -4.94 -1.42 4.05
C ILE A 140 -4.33 -1.70 5.42
N MET A 141 -3.01 -1.82 5.44
CA MET A 141 -2.21 -1.85 6.66
C MET A 141 -0.97 -0.98 6.47
N PHE A 142 -0.74 -0.04 7.38
CA PHE A 142 0.48 0.77 7.41
C PHE A 142 1.61 -0.04 8.06
N ARG A 143 2.79 -0.03 7.44
CA ARG A 143 3.98 -0.74 7.94
C ARG A 143 5.14 0.20 8.27
N ALA A 144 5.14 1.38 7.68
CA ALA A 144 6.15 2.40 7.93
C ALA A 144 5.53 3.79 7.76
N ASN A 145 6.23 4.80 8.30
CA ASN A 145 5.81 6.18 8.15
C ASN A 145 5.77 6.57 6.68
N ILE A 146 4.85 7.48 6.35
CA ILE A 146 4.72 8.05 5.02
C ILE A 146 4.29 9.51 5.13
N GLY A 147 4.97 10.35 4.37
CA GLY A 147 4.71 11.78 4.25
C GLY A 147 4.81 12.23 2.80
N VAL A 148 4.55 13.52 2.57
CA VAL A 148 4.58 14.12 1.23
C VAL A 148 5.98 14.00 0.59
N SER A 149 7.04 13.96 1.40
CA SER A 149 8.43 13.80 0.93
C SER A 149 8.70 12.44 0.29
N ASP A 150 7.93 11.41 0.61
CA ASP A 150 8.13 10.05 0.11
C ASP A 150 7.54 9.85 -1.29
N PHE A 151 6.80 10.85 -1.78
CA PHE A 151 6.27 10.85 -3.14
C PHE A 151 7.28 11.43 -4.14
N PRO A 152 7.41 10.82 -5.34
CA PRO A 152 8.33 11.30 -6.37
C PRO A 152 8.06 12.77 -6.74
N ARG A 153 9.14 13.48 -7.09
CA ARG A 153 9.07 14.86 -7.58
C ARG A 153 9.01 14.89 -9.12
N PRO A 154 8.33 15.89 -9.73
CA PRO A 154 7.53 16.93 -9.07
C PRO A 154 6.26 16.35 -8.41
N LEU A 155 5.76 17.01 -7.35
CA LEU A 155 4.50 16.60 -6.74
C LEU A 155 3.33 16.82 -7.72
N PRO A 156 2.25 16.03 -7.62
CA PRO A 156 1.20 16.06 -8.61
C PRO A 156 0.42 17.38 -8.60
N ARG A 157 0.01 17.80 -9.80
CA ARG A 157 -0.90 18.93 -10.00
C ARG A 157 -2.31 18.64 -9.49
N TYR A 158 -2.79 17.41 -9.66
CA TYR A 158 -4.12 16.96 -9.21
C TYR A 158 -4.00 15.82 -8.21
N PHE A 159 -3.42 14.70 -8.60
CA PHE A 159 -3.11 13.58 -7.71
C PHE A 159 -2.08 12.65 -8.33
N THR A 160 -1.59 11.69 -7.55
CA THR A 160 -0.88 10.51 -8.07
C THR A 160 -1.45 9.24 -7.45
N MET A 161 -1.39 8.14 -8.19
CA MET A 161 -1.86 6.82 -7.79
C MET A 161 -0.75 5.78 -7.96
N GLY A 162 -0.89 4.66 -7.25
CA GLY A 162 -0.16 3.44 -7.59
C GLY A 162 -0.74 2.76 -8.82
N THR A 163 0.03 1.90 -9.49
CA THR A 163 -0.47 1.11 -10.63
C THR A 163 -1.56 0.10 -10.25
N GLU A 164 -2.49 -0.14 -11.16
CA GLU A 164 -3.40 -1.27 -11.07
C GLU A 164 -2.68 -2.62 -11.20
N VAL A 165 -1.74 -2.71 -12.16
CA VAL A 165 -1.06 -3.95 -12.52
C VAL A 165 0.45 -3.80 -12.36
N PHE A 166 1.07 -4.80 -11.73
CA PHE A 166 2.51 -4.82 -11.47
C PHE A 166 3.33 -4.70 -12.77
N ASN A 167 4.37 -3.89 -12.74
CA ASN A 167 5.36 -3.76 -13.82
C ASN A 167 4.79 -3.41 -15.21
N THR A 168 3.68 -2.65 -15.26
CA THR A 168 3.12 -2.15 -16.52
C THR A 168 3.90 -0.92 -16.99
N PRO A 169 4.19 -0.77 -18.30
CA PRO A 169 4.84 0.43 -18.83
C PRO A 169 4.02 1.70 -18.52
N PRO A 170 4.65 2.83 -18.15
CA PRO A 170 3.94 4.04 -17.72
C PRO A 170 2.86 4.53 -18.69
N SER A 171 3.09 4.40 -20.01
CA SER A 171 2.15 4.84 -21.05
C SER A 171 0.82 4.07 -21.09
N ASN A 172 0.76 2.89 -20.46
CA ASN A 172 -0.40 2.00 -20.47
C ASN A 172 -0.92 1.72 -19.06
N THR A 173 -0.52 2.52 -18.06
CA THR A 173 -0.78 2.20 -16.66
C THR A 173 -2.05 2.90 -16.18
N LEU A 174 -3.07 2.12 -15.81
CA LEU A 174 -4.22 2.62 -15.05
C LEU A 174 -3.83 2.82 -13.59
N GLY A 175 -4.26 3.93 -13.02
CA GLY A 175 -4.12 4.18 -11.60
C GLY A 175 -5.09 3.33 -10.78
N ASN A 176 -4.63 2.90 -9.62
CA ASN A 176 -5.45 2.29 -8.59
C ASN A 176 -5.84 3.37 -7.57
N ALA A 177 -7.13 3.64 -7.44
CA ALA A 177 -7.65 4.74 -6.64
C ALA A 177 -7.63 4.47 -5.14
N GLY A 178 -7.26 3.25 -4.71
CA GLY A 178 -7.26 2.89 -3.29
C GLY A 178 -6.14 3.53 -2.48
N VAL A 179 -5.11 4.11 -3.11
CA VAL A 179 -4.19 5.03 -2.44
C VAL A 179 -3.80 6.18 -3.37
N MET A 180 -4.04 7.42 -2.92
CA MET A 180 -3.81 8.63 -3.69
C MET A 180 -3.15 9.72 -2.84
N LEU A 181 -2.08 10.35 -3.35
CA LEU A 181 -1.70 11.67 -2.84
C LEU A 181 -2.49 12.71 -3.63
N MET A 182 -3.44 13.37 -2.97
CA MET A 182 -4.35 14.33 -3.57
C MET A 182 -3.88 15.76 -3.35
N ASN A 183 -3.72 16.53 -4.43
CA ASN A 183 -3.56 17.98 -4.38
C ASN A 183 -4.96 18.61 -4.23
N ILE A 184 -5.26 19.09 -3.02
CA ILE A 184 -6.59 19.58 -2.67
C ILE A 184 -7.01 20.75 -3.55
N GLU A 185 -6.11 21.72 -3.73
CA GLU A 185 -6.38 22.93 -4.50
C GLU A 185 -6.45 22.62 -6.01
N GLY A 186 -5.63 21.67 -6.48
CA GLY A 186 -5.71 21.11 -7.83
C GLY A 186 -7.09 20.52 -8.14
N LEU A 187 -7.52 19.57 -7.30
CA LEU A 187 -8.79 18.87 -7.46
C LEU A 187 -9.99 19.80 -7.28
N ARG A 188 -9.93 20.76 -6.36
CA ARG A 188 -11.01 21.73 -6.11
C ARG A 188 -11.34 22.55 -7.36
N ARG A 189 -10.32 22.98 -8.12
CA ARG A 189 -10.51 23.76 -9.37
C ARG A 189 -11.24 22.98 -10.47
N THR A 190 -11.12 21.66 -10.49
CA THR A 190 -11.71 20.80 -11.52
C THR A 190 -12.95 20.05 -11.03
N HIS A 191 -13.26 20.11 -9.73
CA HIS A 191 -14.30 19.31 -9.07
C HIS A 191 -15.68 19.42 -9.73
N SER A 192 -16.19 20.63 -9.96
CA SER A 192 -17.51 20.82 -10.57
C SER A 192 -17.59 20.24 -11.99
N LYS A 193 -16.55 20.44 -12.81
CA LYS A 193 -16.44 19.85 -14.15
C LYS A 193 -16.33 18.33 -14.08
N PHE A 194 -15.59 17.81 -13.11
CA PHE A 194 -15.43 16.38 -12.89
C PHE A 194 -16.77 15.74 -12.52
N LEU A 195 -17.48 16.23 -11.50
CA LEU A 195 -18.79 15.70 -11.12
C LEU A 195 -19.82 15.79 -12.26
N SER A 196 -19.90 16.94 -12.93
CA SER A 196 -20.80 17.13 -14.06
C SER A 196 -20.50 16.15 -15.21
N TRP A 197 -19.23 15.84 -15.45
CA TRP A 197 -18.84 14.85 -16.44
C TRP A 197 -19.19 13.43 -15.97
N VAL A 198 -18.83 13.07 -14.74
CA VAL A 198 -19.06 11.73 -14.15
C VAL A 198 -20.54 11.36 -14.22
N PHE A 199 -21.43 12.28 -13.83
CA PHE A 199 -22.87 12.07 -13.81
C PHE A 199 -23.59 12.62 -15.06
N SER A 200 -22.87 12.77 -16.18
CA SER A 200 -23.48 13.10 -17.47
C SER A 200 -24.38 11.96 -17.96
N GLY A 201 -25.39 12.27 -18.78
CA GLY A 201 -26.34 11.28 -19.32
C GLY A 201 -25.65 10.07 -19.95
N SER A 202 -24.60 10.30 -20.75
CA SER A 202 -23.85 9.20 -21.39
C SER A 202 -23.14 8.28 -20.40
N ASN A 203 -22.59 8.82 -19.30
CA ASN A 203 -21.90 8.00 -18.30
C ASN A 203 -22.91 7.26 -17.40
N LEU A 204 -24.05 7.88 -17.09
CA LEU A 204 -25.17 7.22 -16.41
C LEU A 204 -25.75 6.07 -17.25
N GLU A 205 -25.99 6.30 -18.54
CA GLU A 205 -26.47 5.29 -19.50
C GLU A 205 -25.52 4.11 -19.66
N ASN A 206 -24.21 4.34 -19.51
CA ASN A 206 -23.19 3.29 -19.49
C ASN A 206 -23.00 2.63 -18.12
N GLY A 207 -23.85 2.96 -17.15
CA GLY A 207 -23.82 2.41 -15.80
C GLY A 207 -22.55 2.75 -15.03
N LEU A 208 -21.98 3.94 -15.25
CA LEU A 208 -20.73 4.40 -14.60
C LEU A 208 -19.53 3.47 -14.83
N ASN A 209 -19.55 2.74 -15.95
CA ASN A 209 -18.39 2.06 -16.49
C ASN A 209 -17.65 3.01 -17.44
N PHE A 210 -16.32 3.04 -17.39
CA PHE A 210 -15.51 3.96 -18.20
C PHE A 210 -14.68 3.23 -19.27
N GLY A 211 -15.12 2.03 -19.66
CA GLY A 211 -14.51 1.23 -20.72
C GLY A 211 -13.11 0.78 -20.32
N LYS A 212 -12.11 1.02 -21.19
CA LYS A 212 -10.71 0.63 -20.94
C LYS A 212 -10.11 1.26 -19.67
N PHE A 213 -10.71 2.31 -19.12
CA PHE A 213 -10.22 2.98 -17.91
C PHE A 213 -10.68 2.29 -16.62
N GLY A 214 -11.61 1.34 -16.72
CA GLY A 214 -12.14 0.57 -15.61
C GLY A 214 -13.52 1.04 -15.14
N PRO A 215 -14.10 0.32 -14.16
CA PRO A 215 -15.40 0.64 -13.59
C PRO A 215 -15.32 1.68 -12.47
N GLY A 216 -16.47 2.30 -12.16
CA GLY A 216 -16.66 3.04 -10.91
C GLY A 216 -15.81 4.29 -10.77
N ASP A 217 -15.56 4.69 -9.53
CA ASP A 217 -14.80 5.88 -9.16
C ASP A 217 -13.36 5.86 -9.69
N GLN A 218 -12.68 4.69 -9.62
CA GLN A 218 -11.35 4.53 -10.22
C GLN A 218 -11.36 4.79 -11.72
N GLY A 219 -12.32 4.21 -12.45
CA GLY A 219 -12.49 4.45 -13.88
C GLY A 219 -12.78 5.92 -14.21
N ALA A 220 -13.58 6.58 -13.38
CA ALA A 220 -13.88 8.00 -13.51
C ALA A 220 -12.61 8.86 -13.39
N PHE A 221 -11.79 8.64 -12.34
CA PHE A 221 -10.52 9.35 -12.17
C PHE A 221 -9.55 9.10 -13.33
N ASN A 222 -9.35 7.83 -13.70
CA ASN A 222 -8.45 7.45 -14.78
C ASN A 222 -8.84 8.10 -16.10
N LYS A 223 -10.13 8.15 -16.44
CA LYS A 223 -10.61 8.69 -17.71
C LYS A 223 -10.66 10.21 -17.75
N PHE A 224 -11.17 10.87 -16.71
CA PHE A 224 -11.30 12.35 -16.72
C PHE A 224 -9.93 13.04 -16.65
N TYR A 225 -9.00 12.49 -15.89
CA TYR A 225 -7.66 13.05 -15.72
C TYR A 225 -6.62 12.41 -16.64
N ASP A 226 -7.02 11.64 -17.65
CA ASP A 226 -6.07 11.00 -18.58
C ASP A 226 -5.03 11.99 -19.11
N GLY A 227 -3.75 11.62 -19.03
CA GLY A 227 -2.61 12.48 -19.37
C GLY A 227 -2.32 13.66 -18.43
N GLN A 228 -3.06 13.82 -17.33
CA GLN A 228 -2.94 14.95 -16.39
C GLN A 228 -2.53 14.56 -14.96
N PHE A 229 -2.33 13.27 -14.70
CA PHE A 229 -1.87 12.75 -13.41
C PHE A 229 -0.79 11.69 -13.59
N ASP A 230 -0.05 11.45 -12.52
CA ASP A 230 1.02 10.46 -12.52
C ASP A 230 0.52 9.12 -11.96
N VAL A 231 0.82 8.03 -12.67
CA VAL A 231 0.71 6.67 -12.14
C VAL A 231 2.10 6.11 -11.86
N LYS A 232 2.32 5.59 -10.64
CA LYS A 232 3.59 5.00 -10.23
C LYS A 232 3.51 3.48 -10.35
N SER A 233 4.35 2.91 -11.22
CA SER A 233 4.41 1.47 -11.51
C SER A 233 4.98 0.63 -10.35
N TRP A 234 5.76 1.25 -9.47
CA TRP A 234 6.34 0.65 -8.27
C TRP A 234 6.07 1.51 -7.02
N PRO A 235 4.82 1.55 -6.55
CA PRO A 235 4.44 2.42 -5.44
C PRO A 235 4.73 1.72 -4.09
N MET A 236 5.69 2.23 -3.32
CA MET A 236 5.86 1.85 -1.89
C MET A 236 4.58 2.10 -1.06
N PHE A 237 3.72 3.00 -1.55
CA PHE A 237 2.49 3.44 -0.89
C PHE A 237 1.23 2.71 -1.37
N ASN A 238 1.31 1.74 -2.29
CA ASN A 238 0.14 0.99 -2.76
C ASN A 238 0.53 -0.44 -3.12
N TRP A 239 1.27 -1.10 -2.22
CA TRP A 239 1.81 -2.42 -2.47
C TRP A 239 0.74 -3.49 -2.24
N LYS A 240 0.50 -4.36 -3.22
CA LYS A 240 -0.52 -5.42 -3.12
C LYS A 240 0.13 -6.72 -2.70
N PRO A 241 -0.46 -7.51 -1.78
CA PRO A 241 0.18 -8.73 -1.28
C PRO A 241 0.62 -9.68 -2.39
N TYR A 242 -0.20 -9.84 -3.43
CA TYR A 242 0.07 -10.69 -4.59
C TYR A 242 1.18 -10.21 -5.53
N TRP A 243 1.87 -9.10 -5.20
CA TRP A 243 3.12 -8.69 -5.87
C TRP A 243 4.38 -9.22 -5.17
N GLY A 244 4.22 -9.95 -4.06
CA GLY A 244 5.34 -10.52 -3.30
C GLY A 244 5.76 -9.63 -2.13
N LEU A 245 6.87 -9.99 -1.48
CA LEU A 245 7.36 -9.29 -0.29
C LEU A 245 8.14 -8.06 -0.75
N TYR A 246 7.83 -6.92 -0.16
CA TYR A 246 8.62 -5.71 -0.33
C TYR A 246 8.78 -5.01 1.02
N PRO A 247 9.91 -5.24 1.72
CA PRO A 247 10.12 -4.75 3.07
C PRO A 247 9.90 -3.24 3.22
N GLU A 248 10.23 -2.47 2.19
CA GLU A 248 10.16 -1.01 2.11
C GLU A 248 8.76 -0.48 1.80
N ALA A 249 7.77 -1.34 1.56
CA ALA A 249 6.39 -0.90 1.37
C ALA A 249 5.84 -0.27 2.65
N SER A 250 5.49 1.02 2.59
CA SER A 250 4.86 1.77 3.69
C SER A 250 3.38 1.41 3.86
N ILE A 251 2.68 1.09 2.78
CA ILE A 251 1.25 0.74 2.80
C ILE A 251 1.04 -0.54 2.01
N ILE A 252 0.48 -1.54 2.69
CA ILE A 252 -0.01 -2.77 2.06
C ILE A 252 -1.50 -2.60 1.81
N HIS A 253 -1.91 -2.74 0.55
CA HIS A 253 -3.30 -2.61 0.14
C HIS A 253 -3.84 -3.99 -0.27
N PHE A 254 -4.81 -4.50 0.49
CA PHE A 254 -5.51 -5.77 0.23
C PHE A 254 -6.56 -5.58 -0.88
N HIS A 255 -6.11 -5.02 -2.00
CA HIS A 255 -6.88 -4.82 -3.21
C HIS A 255 -7.34 -6.17 -3.77
N GLY A 256 -8.63 -6.31 -4.11
CA GLY A 256 -9.18 -7.61 -4.50
C GLY A 256 -9.32 -8.54 -3.28
N PRO A 257 -8.53 -9.64 -3.17
CA PRO A 257 -8.67 -10.60 -2.07
C PRO A 257 -8.40 -9.94 -0.73
N LYS A 258 -9.32 -10.13 0.22
CA LYS A 258 -9.18 -9.67 1.61
C LYS A 258 -8.37 -10.69 2.42
N PRO A 259 -7.81 -10.30 3.56
CA PRO A 259 -7.01 -11.20 4.41
C PRO A 259 -7.69 -12.55 4.69
N ILE A 260 -9.01 -12.55 4.90
CA ILE A 260 -9.79 -13.79 5.09
C ILE A 260 -9.78 -14.70 3.85
N ASP A 261 -9.78 -14.14 2.65
CA ASP A 261 -9.77 -14.91 1.40
C ASP A 261 -8.45 -15.67 1.24
N TYR A 262 -7.34 -15.09 1.67
CA TYR A 262 -6.04 -15.77 1.72
C TYR A 262 -6.05 -16.95 2.69
N LEU A 263 -6.66 -16.80 3.87
CA LEU A 263 -6.74 -17.87 4.86
C LEU A 263 -7.65 -19.00 4.39
N ARG A 264 -8.83 -18.66 3.87
CA ARG A 264 -9.74 -19.64 3.25
C ARG A 264 -9.04 -20.41 2.14
N TYR A 265 -8.22 -19.73 1.34
CA TYR A 265 -7.45 -20.36 0.28
C TYR A 265 -6.37 -21.33 0.80
N ILE A 266 -5.60 -20.95 1.83
CA ILE A 266 -4.57 -21.83 2.43
C ILE A 266 -5.20 -23.13 2.96
N HIS A 267 -6.35 -23.02 3.63
CA HIS A 267 -6.97 -24.15 4.31
C HIS A 267 -7.94 -24.94 3.43
N ASN A 268 -8.38 -24.38 2.31
CA ASN A 268 -9.27 -25.05 1.37
C ASN A 268 -8.97 -24.60 -0.07
N SER A 269 -8.17 -25.39 -0.78
CA SER A 269 -7.87 -25.13 -2.20
C SER A 269 -9.11 -25.14 -3.11
N SER A 270 -10.23 -25.75 -2.67
CA SER A 270 -11.52 -25.71 -3.39
C SER A 270 -12.25 -24.37 -3.24
N TYR A 271 -11.83 -23.50 -2.30
CA TYR A 271 -12.36 -22.14 -2.14
C TYR A 271 -12.27 -21.33 -3.45
N MET A 272 -11.28 -21.61 -4.29
CA MET A 272 -11.11 -20.97 -5.59
C MET A 272 -12.31 -21.13 -6.53
N ALA A 273 -13.08 -22.21 -6.38
CA ALA A 273 -14.30 -22.43 -7.17
C ALA A 273 -15.41 -21.45 -6.79
N THR A 274 -15.35 -20.89 -5.57
CA THR A 274 -16.37 -19.97 -5.02
C THR A 274 -16.05 -18.50 -5.30
N VAL A 275 -14.80 -18.16 -5.66
CA VAL A 275 -14.39 -16.78 -5.97
C VAL A 275 -13.53 -16.71 -7.24
N PRO A 276 -14.10 -17.01 -8.43
CA PRO A 276 -13.32 -17.11 -9.68
C PRO A 276 -12.51 -15.86 -10.01
N LEU A 277 -13.02 -14.67 -9.64
CA LEU A 277 -12.38 -13.37 -9.89
C LEU A 277 -11.00 -13.25 -9.21
N PHE A 278 -10.82 -13.89 -8.04
CA PHE A 278 -9.58 -13.80 -7.26
C PHE A 278 -8.63 -14.96 -7.52
N LYS A 279 -9.05 -15.94 -8.34
CA LYS A 279 -8.31 -17.17 -8.58
C LYS A 279 -6.86 -16.89 -9.01
N ALA A 280 -6.67 -16.09 -10.06
CA ALA A 280 -5.33 -15.79 -10.56
C ALA A 280 -4.45 -15.08 -9.51
N LEU A 281 -5.03 -14.21 -8.69
CA LEU A 281 -4.30 -13.44 -7.66
C LEU A 281 -3.87 -14.32 -6.48
N LEU A 282 -4.76 -15.19 -6.01
CA LEU A 282 -4.47 -16.15 -4.94
C LEU A 282 -3.48 -17.23 -5.42
N GLN A 283 -3.61 -17.70 -6.67
CA GLN A 283 -2.65 -18.60 -7.29
C GLN A 283 -1.26 -17.97 -7.39
N ALA A 284 -1.16 -16.72 -7.83
CA ALA A 284 0.11 -16.01 -7.86
C ALA A 284 0.77 -16.03 -6.48
N CYS A 285 0.01 -15.84 -5.40
CA CYS A 285 0.54 -15.97 -4.05
C CYS A 285 1.05 -17.36 -3.67
N SER A 286 0.37 -18.44 -4.06
CA SER A 286 0.86 -19.81 -3.78
C SER A 286 2.08 -20.20 -4.61
N GLN A 287 2.16 -19.78 -5.87
CA GLN A 287 3.26 -20.15 -6.77
C GLN A 287 4.58 -19.53 -6.35
N LEU A 288 4.50 -18.38 -5.69
CA LEU A 288 5.64 -17.72 -5.10
C LEU A 288 6.26 -18.59 -3.97
N GLU A 289 5.48 -19.39 -3.23
CA GLU A 289 6.01 -20.22 -2.12
C GLU A 289 6.92 -21.37 -2.57
N PHE A 290 6.84 -21.81 -3.84
CA PHE A 290 7.53 -23.00 -4.35
C PHE A 290 8.74 -22.72 -5.25
N ALA A 291 9.10 -21.45 -5.48
CA ALA A 291 10.35 -21.10 -6.16
C ALA A 291 11.56 -21.29 -5.22
N SER A 292 11.99 -22.54 -5.05
CA SER A 292 13.20 -22.93 -4.32
C SER A 292 14.46 -22.28 -4.93
N PRO A 293 15.45 -21.84 -4.13
CA PRO A 293 16.73 -21.35 -4.64
C PRO A 293 17.62 -22.53 -5.02
N LEU A 294 17.29 -23.22 -6.11
CA LEU A 294 18.21 -24.09 -6.84
C LEU A 294 18.40 -23.51 -8.25
N VAL A 295 18.98 -22.32 -8.32
CA VAL A 295 19.66 -21.90 -9.55
C VAL A 295 21.08 -22.43 -9.49
N SER A 296 21.31 -23.49 -10.25
CA SER A 296 22.63 -24.04 -10.50
C SER A 296 23.54 -22.97 -11.10
N SER A 297 24.82 -23.08 -10.74
CA SER A 297 25.92 -22.23 -11.17
C SER A 297 25.98 -22.05 -12.68
N THR A 298 25.38 -20.98 -13.20
CA THR A 298 25.72 -20.47 -14.53
C THR A 298 25.72 -18.95 -14.47
N ARG A 299 26.88 -18.34 -14.80
CA ARG A 299 27.09 -16.90 -14.79
C ARG A 299 26.03 -16.21 -15.65
N ILE A 300 25.16 -15.42 -15.02
CA ILE A 300 24.34 -14.42 -15.70
C ILE A 300 24.89 -13.05 -15.28
N SER A 301 25.32 -12.28 -16.27
CA SER A 301 25.73 -10.90 -16.13
C SER A 301 24.55 -10.05 -15.64
N PHE A 302 24.78 -9.24 -14.62
CA PHE A 302 23.80 -8.32 -14.08
C PHE A 302 23.48 -7.22 -15.11
N SER A 303 22.29 -7.28 -15.71
CA SER A 303 21.60 -6.09 -16.19
C SER A 303 20.51 -5.74 -15.18
N ASN A 304 20.34 -4.44 -14.91
CA ASN A 304 19.54 -3.86 -13.84
C ASN A 304 18.04 -4.22 -13.90
N SER A 305 17.66 -5.39 -13.40
CA SER A 305 16.28 -5.71 -13.01
C SER A 305 16.28 -6.55 -11.73
N PRO A 306 15.48 -6.21 -10.70
CA PRO A 306 15.33 -7.06 -9.53
C PRO A 306 14.37 -8.21 -9.87
N LYS A 307 14.85 -9.22 -10.58
CA LYS A 307 14.22 -10.54 -10.66
C LYS A 307 14.84 -11.42 -9.59
N GLY A 308 14.22 -11.52 -8.41
CA GLY A 308 14.74 -12.44 -7.40
C GLY A 308 14.23 -12.33 -5.97
N ILE A 309 12.98 -11.93 -5.71
CA ILE A 309 12.37 -12.12 -4.38
C ILE A 309 10.89 -12.42 -4.58
N ALA A 310 10.58 -13.63 -4.99
CA ALA A 310 9.26 -14.01 -5.45
C ALA A 310 8.86 -15.31 -4.75
N GLY A 311 8.62 -15.21 -3.45
CA GLY A 311 7.87 -16.27 -2.78
C GLY A 311 7.20 -16.43 -1.43
N VAL A 312 7.62 -15.66 -0.43
CA VAL A 312 7.08 -15.77 0.94
C VAL A 312 6.19 -14.57 1.31
N GLY A 313 5.98 -13.64 0.36
CA GLY A 313 5.51 -12.30 0.67
C GLY A 313 4.04 -12.14 0.99
N CYS A 314 3.16 -12.80 0.25
CA CYS A 314 1.72 -12.60 0.42
C CYS A 314 1.25 -12.98 1.82
N PHE A 315 1.59 -14.21 2.26
CA PHE A 315 1.13 -14.75 3.53
C PHE A 315 1.82 -14.12 4.72
N ARG A 316 3.02 -13.55 4.54
CA ARG A 316 3.64 -12.72 5.57
C ARG A 316 2.79 -11.49 5.88
N TYR A 317 2.27 -10.79 4.88
CA TYR A 317 1.37 -9.66 5.13
C TYR A 317 0.04 -10.09 5.76
N VAL A 318 -0.48 -11.26 5.39
CA VAL A 318 -1.67 -11.84 6.02
C VAL A 318 -1.40 -12.17 7.48
N ALA A 319 -0.25 -12.76 7.81
CA ALA A 319 0.17 -13.05 9.17
C ALA A 319 0.36 -11.77 10.00
N GLU A 320 0.98 -10.73 9.43
CA GLU A 320 1.08 -9.41 10.06
C GLU A 320 -0.31 -8.81 10.35
N TYR A 321 -1.24 -8.90 9.39
CA TYR A 321 -2.64 -8.48 9.57
C TYR A 321 -3.36 -9.28 10.68
N LEU A 322 -3.14 -10.59 10.75
CA LEU A 322 -3.69 -11.43 11.81
C LEU A 322 -3.12 -11.08 13.18
N GLY A 323 -1.83 -10.73 13.27
CA GLY A 323 -1.21 -10.22 14.48
C GLY A 323 -1.94 -8.99 15.01
N TRP A 324 -2.32 -8.06 14.13
CA TRP A 324 -3.14 -6.91 14.48
C TRP A 324 -4.53 -7.28 14.98
N ARG A 325 -5.18 -8.22 14.30
CA ARG A 325 -6.51 -8.65 14.71
C ARG A 325 -6.51 -9.32 16.09
N MET A 326 -5.51 -10.16 16.37
CA MET A 326 -5.39 -10.80 17.68
C MET A 326 -5.24 -9.76 18.81
N LYS A 327 -4.48 -8.67 18.57
CA LYS A 327 -4.43 -7.54 19.51
C LYS A 327 -5.80 -6.89 19.71
N LEU A 328 -6.53 -6.64 18.61
CA LEU A 328 -7.86 -6.06 18.67
C LEU A 328 -8.82 -6.91 19.51
N SER A 329 -8.84 -8.23 19.30
CA SER A 329 -9.68 -9.16 20.07
C SER A 329 -9.29 -9.23 21.56
N ALA A 330 -8.03 -8.97 21.90
CA ALA A 330 -7.55 -8.98 23.29
C ALA A 330 -7.88 -7.69 24.05
N GLU A 331 -7.85 -6.54 23.36
CA GLU A 331 -8.09 -5.22 23.97
C GLU A 331 -9.57 -4.87 24.05
N LEU A 332 -10.38 -5.40 23.13
CA LEU A 332 -11.81 -5.17 23.08
C LEU A 332 -12.48 -6.53 22.87
N PRO A 333 -13.23 -7.06 23.86
CA PRO A 333 -14.24 -8.05 23.55
C PRO A 333 -15.11 -7.37 22.50
N LEU A 334 -15.02 -7.84 21.26
CA LEU A 334 -15.75 -7.22 20.15
C LEU A 334 -17.22 -7.45 20.44
N ASP A 335 -17.84 -6.49 21.13
CA ASP A 335 -19.27 -6.49 21.41
C ASP A 335 -19.96 -6.18 20.09
N TYR A 336 -20.17 -7.25 19.33
CA TYR A 336 -20.93 -7.23 18.10
C TYR A 336 -22.44 -7.18 18.36
N GLY A 337 -22.87 -6.74 19.55
CA GLY A 337 -24.29 -6.60 19.90
C GLY A 337 -25.01 -7.95 19.98
N GLY A 338 -24.28 -9.02 20.26
CA GLY A 338 -24.84 -10.39 20.28
C GLY A 338 -25.18 -10.98 18.91
N ASP A 339 -24.68 -10.41 17.79
CA ASP A 339 -24.93 -10.95 16.45
C ASP A 339 -24.26 -12.35 16.29
N PRO A 340 -25.05 -13.43 16.10
CA PRO A 340 -24.52 -14.78 15.94
C PRO A 340 -23.60 -14.92 14.72
N ALA A 341 -23.81 -14.13 13.66
CA ALA A 341 -22.95 -14.16 12.47
C ALA A 341 -21.57 -13.56 12.75
N ALA A 342 -21.49 -12.55 13.62
CA ALA A 342 -20.22 -11.97 14.05
C ALA A 342 -19.44 -12.91 14.97
N ALA A 343 -20.14 -13.59 15.88
CA ALA A 343 -19.57 -14.63 16.74
C ALA A 343 -19.06 -15.81 15.90
N GLU A 344 -19.84 -16.28 14.93
CA GLU A 344 -19.42 -17.36 14.02
C GLU A 344 -18.27 -16.92 13.11
N PHE A 345 -18.28 -15.70 12.58
CA PHE A 345 -17.17 -15.16 11.79
C PHE A 345 -15.87 -15.10 12.62
N THR A 346 -15.96 -14.61 13.85
CA THR A 346 -14.83 -14.56 14.78
C THR A 346 -14.34 -15.96 15.10
N ALA A 347 -15.23 -16.89 15.43
CA ALA A 347 -14.89 -18.27 15.70
C ALA A 347 -14.31 -19.01 14.47
N GLN A 348 -14.77 -18.70 13.26
CA GLN A 348 -14.20 -19.24 12.02
C GLN A 348 -12.79 -18.72 11.82
N LEU A 349 -12.57 -17.43 12.01
CA LEU A 349 -11.26 -16.87 11.85
C LEU A 349 -10.30 -17.35 12.94
N ASP A 350 -10.71 -17.38 14.20
CA ASP A 350 -9.89 -17.93 15.29
C ASP A 350 -9.50 -19.38 15.01
N ARG A 351 -10.43 -20.18 14.46
CA ARG A 351 -10.14 -21.54 13.97
C ARG A 351 -9.09 -21.52 12.85
N LEU A 352 -9.23 -20.66 11.85
CA LEU A 352 -8.26 -20.55 10.74
C LEU A 352 -6.88 -20.06 11.23
N VAL A 353 -6.84 -19.13 12.17
CA VAL A 353 -5.60 -18.60 12.77
C VAL A 353 -4.91 -19.63 13.65
N ALA A 354 -5.67 -20.48 14.34
CA ALA A 354 -5.15 -21.55 15.18
C ALA A 354 -4.58 -22.73 14.36
N LEU A 355 -4.92 -22.85 13.07
CA LEU A 355 -4.33 -23.86 12.21
C LEU A 355 -2.84 -23.52 11.97
N PRO A 356 -1.95 -24.53 12.00
CA PRO A 356 -0.54 -24.29 11.73
C PRO A 356 -0.39 -23.74 10.32
N MET A 357 0.18 -22.54 10.22
CA MET A 357 0.62 -22.00 8.93
C MET A 357 1.69 -22.94 8.35
N PRO A 358 1.69 -23.18 7.03
CA PRO A 358 2.77 -23.91 6.37
C PRO A 358 4.12 -23.31 6.82
N SER A 359 5.06 -24.16 7.23
CA SER A 359 6.36 -23.71 7.72
C SER A 359 7.05 -22.86 6.66
N VAL A 360 7.13 -21.55 6.89
CA VAL A 360 7.87 -20.63 6.03
C VAL A 360 9.36 -20.92 6.23
N PRO A 361 10.11 -21.33 5.20
CA PRO A 361 11.55 -21.48 5.32
C PRO A 361 12.16 -20.10 5.62
N THR A 362 12.74 -19.94 6.81
CA THR A 362 13.63 -18.80 7.07
C THR A 362 14.82 -18.90 6.11
N PRO A 363 15.10 -17.88 5.27
CA PRO A 363 16.25 -17.93 4.38
C PRO A 363 17.52 -17.89 5.22
N SER A 364 18.15 -19.04 5.43
CA SER A 364 19.53 -19.13 5.90
C SER A 364 20.44 -18.71 4.74
N ILE A 365 21.00 -17.51 4.83
CA ILE A 365 22.03 -17.04 3.89
C ILE A 365 23.28 -17.89 4.15
N CYS A 366 23.46 -18.93 3.35
CA CYS A 366 24.67 -19.75 3.39
C CYS A 366 25.72 -19.08 2.48
N VAL A 367 26.56 -18.20 3.06
CA VAL A 367 27.70 -17.64 2.34
C VAL A 367 28.78 -18.72 2.24
N ARG A 368 28.79 -19.44 1.11
CA ARG A 368 29.85 -20.41 0.81
C ARG A 368 31.06 -19.65 0.26
N PHE A 369 32.05 -19.38 1.11
CA PHE A 369 33.38 -18.98 0.63
C PHE A 369 34.03 -20.19 -0.02
N ILE A 370 34.15 -20.19 -1.35
CA ILE A 370 35.01 -21.15 -2.05
C ILE A 370 36.43 -20.59 -1.96
N SER A 371 37.14 -20.91 -0.88
CA SER A 371 38.60 -20.86 -0.89
C SER A 371 39.10 -22.20 -1.43
N GLY A 372 39.70 -22.18 -2.61
CA GLY A 372 40.51 -23.30 -3.08
C GLY A 372 41.62 -23.56 -2.05
N THR A 373 41.80 -24.84 -1.74
CA THR A 373 42.84 -25.44 -0.88
C THR A 373 42.58 -25.45 0.64
N GLY A 374 42.51 -26.69 1.17
CA GLY A 374 42.90 -27.03 2.56
C GLY A 374 41.84 -26.85 3.65
N CYS A 375 41.41 -27.96 4.26
CA CYS A 375 40.69 -27.95 5.54
C CYS A 375 41.54 -27.31 6.65
N THR A 376 40.93 -26.51 7.52
CA THR A 376 41.08 -26.57 9.00
C THR A 376 40.10 -25.61 9.71
N HIS A 377 39.61 -26.08 10.86
CA HIS A 377 38.84 -25.43 11.95
C HIS A 377 38.30 -24.00 11.78
N THR A 378 36.98 -23.86 11.95
CA THR A 378 36.25 -22.60 12.11
C THR A 378 36.28 -22.10 13.55
N GLU A 379 37.04 -21.03 13.81
CA GLU A 379 36.78 -20.07 14.89
C GLU A 379 36.16 -18.81 14.26
N THR A 380 34.97 -18.41 14.70
CA THR A 380 34.25 -17.25 14.16
C THR A 380 34.77 -15.97 14.82
N ARG A 381 35.78 -15.32 14.22
CA ARG A 381 36.13 -13.92 14.52
C ARG A 381 35.35 -12.98 13.61
N VAL A 382 34.43 -12.21 14.18
CA VAL A 382 33.80 -11.07 13.51
C VAL A 382 34.83 -9.94 13.40
N VAL A 383 35.29 -9.66 12.19
CA VAL A 383 36.13 -8.47 11.90
C VAL A 383 35.20 -7.37 11.38
N ALA A 384 35.09 -6.28 12.14
CA ALA A 384 34.38 -5.08 11.72
C ALA A 384 35.13 -4.38 10.56
N PRO A 385 34.44 -3.82 9.56
CA PRO A 385 35.08 -3.06 8.49
C PRO A 385 35.66 -1.72 9.01
N PRO A 386 36.72 -1.19 8.40
CA PRO A 386 37.41 0.01 8.87
C PRO A 386 36.56 1.27 8.66
N ASN A 387 36.60 2.13 9.68
CA ASN A 387 36.08 3.49 9.76
C ASN A 387 36.09 4.26 8.42
N VAL A 388 34.90 4.54 7.87
CA VAL A 388 34.66 5.70 7.02
C VAL A 388 33.86 6.70 7.85
N ARG A 389 34.54 7.74 8.34
CA ARG A 389 33.88 8.91 8.94
C ARG A 389 33.35 9.78 7.80
N ASP A 390 32.06 9.73 7.54
CA ASP A 390 31.34 10.74 6.75
C ASP A 390 30.77 11.79 7.73
N PRO A 391 31.10 13.09 7.62
CA PRO A 391 30.66 14.11 8.58
C PRO A 391 29.17 14.51 8.47
N LYS A 392 28.32 13.83 7.68
CA LYS A 392 26.96 14.30 7.40
C LYS A 392 25.82 13.79 8.29
N TYR A 393 26.07 12.99 9.32
CA TYR A 393 24.98 12.50 10.19
C TYR A 393 25.41 12.35 11.67
N PRO A 394 25.10 13.34 12.54
CA PRO A 394 25.26 13.18 13.99
C PRO A 394 23.91 12.83 14.61
N ALA A 395 23.62 11.52 14.78
CA ALA A 395 22.74 10.98 15.84
C ALA A 395 22.33 9.54 15.51
N LEU A 396 23.01 8.57 16.11
CA LEU A 396 22.44 7.25 16.41
C LEU A 396 23.31 6.63 17.51
N ASP A 397 23.24 7.25 18.68
CA ASP A 397 23.96 6.86 19.88
C ASP A 397 22.93 6.47 20.94
N HIS A 398 22.37 5.26 20.84
CA HIS A 398 21.67 4.60 21.96
C HIS A 398 21.37 3.12 21.67
N THR A 399 22.37 2.32 21.27
CA THR A 399 22.28 0.85 21.44
C THR A 399 23.66 0.20 21.48
N LEU A 400 24.47 0.43 22.51
CA LEU A 400 25.62 -0.43 22.80
C LEU A 400 26.02 -0.39 24.29
N GLN A 401 25.08 -0.78 25.16
CA GLN A 401 25.37 -1.17 26.54
C GLN A 401 24.98 -2.62 26.74
N THR A 402 25.81 -3.55 26.28
CA THR A 402 26.05 -4.87 26.90
C THR A 402 27.32 -5.44 26.25
N CYS A 403 28.17 -6.15 27.01
CA CYS A 403 29.42 -6.83 26.62
C CYS A 403 30.75 -6.13 26.95
N LYS A 404 30.94 -5.74 28.22
CA LYS A 404 32.29 -5.54 28.81
C LYS A 404 32.59 -6.61 29.86
N ALA A 405 33.41 -7.59 29.47
CA ALA A 405 34.24 -8.52 30.27
C ALA A 405 34.76 -9.55 29.24
N LEU A 406 36.05 -9.72 28.89
CA LEU A 406 37.30 -9.81 29.64
C LEU A 406 38.51 -9.56 28.69
N GLU A 407 39.59 -9.03 29.27
CA GLU A 407 41.04 -9.28 29.05
C GLU A 407 41.65 -9.17 27.64
N THR A 408 42.47 -8.14 27.32
CA THR A 408 43.89 -7.89 27.64
C THR A 408 44.87 -8.99 27.16
N VAL A 409 45.63 -8.71 26.08
CA VAL A 409 47.12 -8.77 25.99
C VAL A 409 47.59 -8.40 24.56
N LYS A 410 48.73 -7.70 24.54
CA LYS A 410 49.63 -7.18 23.49
C LYS A 410 49.75 -8.06 22.21
N GLU A 411 50.05 -7.56 21.01
CA GLU A 411 51.34 -6.92 20.65
C GLU A 411 51.34 -6.32 19.22
N ARG A 412 52.29 -5.40 18.99
CA ARG A 412 52.50 -4.59 17.76
C ARG A 412 53.15 -5.41 16.63
N LYS A 413 52.83 -5.08 15.36
CA LYS A 413 53.81 -4.71 14.29
C LYS A 413 53.15 -4.40 12.94
N SER A 414 53.26 -3.12 12.59
CA SER A 414 53.53 -2.52 11.27
C SER A 414 53.67 -3.43 10.04
N HIS A 415 53.03 -3.08 8.92
CA HIS A 415 53.73 -2.86 7.64
C HIS A 415 52.90 -2.00 6.67
N LYS A 416 53.62 -1.10 5.99
CA LYS A 416 53.13 -0.12 5.01
C LYS A 416 53.14 -0.71 3.60
N ASN A 417 52.37 -0.04 2.74
CA ASN A 417 52.61 0.29 1.32
C ASN A 417 51.84 -0.47 0.24
N LYS A 418 51.02 0.36 -0.45
CA LYS A 418 50.86 0.55 -1.91
C LYS A 418 50.32 -0.64 -2.70
N TRP A 419 49.36 -0.39 -3.58
CA TRP A 419 49.57 -0.32 -5.02
C TRP A 419 48.32 0.23 -5.72
N SER A 420 48.60 0.94 -6.81
CA SER A 420 47.73 1.83 -7.58
C SER A 420 47.21 1.15 -8.85
N GLY A 421 46.00 1.55 -9.26
CA GLY A 421 45.66 1.81 -10.67
C GLY A 421 45.19 0.63 -11.52
N CYS A 422 43.97 0.76 -12.07
CA CYS A 422 43.77 0.61 -13.50
C CYS A 422 42.42 1.20 -13.93
N ILE A 423 42.50 2.29 -14.71
CA ILE A 423 41.43 2.80 -15.58
C ILE A 423 41.60 2.10 -16.93
N LYS A 424 40.52 1.58 -17.53
CA LYS A 424 40.37 1.50 -18.99
C LYS A 424 38.89 1.47 -19.40
N ARG A 425 38.55 2.40 -20.29
CA ARG A 425 37.32 2.47 -21.10
C ARG A 425 37.32 1.35 -22.15
N VAL A 426 36.13 0.89 -22.53
CA VAL A 426 35.83 0.37 -23.87
C VAL A 426 34.44 0.84 -24.27
N ASP A 427 34.37 1.48 -25.45
CA ASP A 427 33.20 2.01 -26.15
C ASP A 427 32.47 0.94 -27.00
N GLU A 428 31.19 1.22 -27.27
CA GLU A 428 30.37 0.95 -28.47
C GLU A 428 30.29 -0.45 -29.13
N ALA A 429 29.04 -0.97 -29.27
CA ALA A 429 28.49 -1.47 -30.57
C ALA A 429 26.99 -1.87 -30.52
N LYS A 430 26.18 -1.09 -31.28
CA LYS A 430 25.12 -1.43 -32.27
C LYS A 430 24.05 -2.54 -32.06
N LEU A 431 22.79 -2.09 -32.17
CA LEU A 431 21.68 -2.50 -33.05
C LEU A 431 21.57 -3.96 -33.52
N VAL A 432 20.44 -4.63 -33.19
CA VAL A 432 19.66 -5.50 -34.11
C VAL A 432 18.15 -5.48 -33.71
N GLN A 433 17.28 -5.31 -34.70
CA GLN A 433 15.80 -5.40 -34.65
C GLN A 433 15.29 -6.83 -34.37
N THR A 434 14.14 -6.99 -33.69
CA THR A 434 13.13 -7.98 -34.14
C THR A 434 11.70 -7.72 -33.64
N LYS A 435 10.79 -7.61 -34.63
CA LYS A 435 9.36 -7.99 -34.76
C LYS A 435 8.35 -7.81 -33.62
N GLN A 436 7.34 -7.00 -33.95
CA GLN A 436 5.95 -7.03 -33.48
C GLN A 436 5.31 -8.42 -33.63
N ILE A 437 4.49 -8.80 -32.65
CA ILE A 437 3.38 -9.75 -32.82
C ILE A 437 2.12 -9.04 -32.32
N GLU A 438 1.21 -8.74 -33.24
CA GLU A 438 -0.17 -8.35 -32.97
C GLU A 438 -0.98 -9.59 -32.59
N ILE A 439 -1.82 -9.47 -31.56
CA ILE A 439 -2.92 -10.42 -31.33
C ILE A 439 -4.21 -9.60 -31.24
N SER A 440 -5.00 -9.71 -32.30
CA SER A 440 -6.40 -9.32 -32.38
C SER A 440 -7.25 -10.18 -31.45
N ALA A 441 -8.12 -9.57 -30.64
CA ALA A 441 -9.15 -10.26 -29.88
C ALA A 441 -10.53 -9.85 -30.41
N SER A 442 -11.25 -10.85 -30.90
CA SER A 442 -12.70 -10.89 -31.17
C SER A 442 -13.50 -11.03 -29.88
#